data_AF-A0A920KBF9-F1
#
_entry.id   AF-A0A920KBF9-F1
#
_cell.length_a   1.000
_cell.length_b   1.000
_cell.length_c   1.000
_cell.angle_alpha   90.00
_cell.angle_beta   90.00
_cell.angle_gamma   90.00
#
_symmetry.space_group_name_H-M   'P 1'
#
loop_
_entity.id
_entity.type
_entity.pdbx_description
1 polymer ?
#
loop_
_entity_poly.entity_id
_entity_poly.type
_entity_poly.pdbx_seq_one_letter_code
_entity_poly.pdbx_strand_id
1 'polypeptide(L)' 'MGLLSLETGDLVAALEYTNNSIELDPLDISVYSQLGTICNEMDDFESCEKSYAAGLKVDPDDMRCLAGLASTL' A
#
# COMPACT_ATOMS: atom_id res chain seq x y z
N MET A 1 -2.50 -25.89 8.30
CA MET A 1 -3.30 -24.66 8.13
C MET A 1 -2.98 -23.70 9.28
N GLY A 2 -1.81 -23.08 9.28
CA GLY A 2 -1.38 -22.22 10.39
C GLY A 2 -0.53 -21.04 9.96
N LEU A 3 0.29 -21.19 8.90
CA LEU A 3 1.06 -20.08 8.35
C LEU A 3 0.19 -19.07 7.57
N LEU A 4 -0.72 -19.57 6.71
CA LEU A 4 -1.57 -18.71 5.87
C LEU A 4 -2.39 -17.68 6.67
N SER A 5 -2.78 -18.05 7.90
CA SER A 5 -3.57 -17.20 8.81
C SER A 5 -2.73 -16.12 9.49
N LEU A 6 -1.43 -16.33 9.63
CA LEU A 6 -0.53 -15.34 10.23
C LEU A 6 -0.17 -14.26 9.22
N GLU A 7 0.22 -14.66 8.00
CA GLU A 7 0.53 -13.71 6.92
C GLU A 7 -0.68 -12.82 6.59
N THR A 8 -1.88 -13.38 6.50
CA THR A 8 -3.10 -12.59 6.28
C THR A 8 -3.48 -11.70 7.48
N GLY A 9 -3.18 -12.13 8.72
CA GLY A 9 -3.40 -11.32 9.92
C GLY A 9 -2.46 -10.12 10.00
N ASP A 10 -1.19 -10.30 9.62
CA ASP A 10 -0.19 -9.24 9.60
C ASP A 10 -0.49 -8.18 8.51
N LEU A 11 -0.98 -8.61 7.34
CA LEU A 11 -1.39 -7.70 6.27
C LEU A 11 -2.57 -6.79 6.68
N VAL A 12 -3.55 -7.34 7.41
CA VAL A 12 -4.68 -6.56 7.93
C VAL A 12 -4.21 -5.53 8.97
N ALA A 13 -3.33 -5.93 9.89
CA ALA A 13 -2.75 -5.00 10.86
C ALA A 13 -1.91 -3.90 10.18
N ALA A 14 -1.19 -4.24 9.12
CA ALA A 14 -0.42 -3.29 8.34
C ALA A 14 -1.31 -2.28 7.58
N LEU A 15 -2.46 -2.72 7.06
CA LEU A 15 -3.48 -1.83 6.49
C LEU A 15 -4.04 -0.85 7.53
N GLU A 16 -4.32 -1.30 8.75
CA GLU A 16 -4.76 -0.40 9.82
C GLU A 16 -3.66 0.59 10.21
N TYR A 17 -2.40 0.15 10.30
CA TYR A 17 -1.27 1.01 10.62
C TYR A 17 -1.02 2.09 9.56
N THR A 18 -1.11 1.71 8.29
CA THR A 18 -0.97 2.65 7.17
C THR A 18 -2.14 3.63 7.12
N ASN A 19 -3.39 3.20 7.34
CA ASN A 19 -4.53 4.13 7.42
C ASN A 19 -4.38 5.15 8.56
N ASN A 20 -4.00 4.71 9.76
CA ASN A 20 -3.72 5.63 10.87
C ASN A 20 -2.58 6.60 10.53
N SER A 21 -1.55 6.13 9.83
CA SER A 21 -0.45 7.01 9.39
C SER A 21 -0.90 8.04 8.36
N ILE A 22 -1.81 7.69 7.45
CA ILE A 22 -2.43 8.66 6.52
C ILE A 22 -3.25 9.71 7.28
N GLU A 23 -3.93 9.33 8.35
CA GLU A 23 -4.66 10.30 9.19
C GLU A 23 -3.72 11.24 9.96
N LEU A 24 -2.55 10.76 10.36
CA LEU A 24 -1.53 11.55 11.05
C LEU A 24 -0.76 12.47 10.09
N ASP A 25 -0.32 11.93 8.96
CA ASP A 25 0.37 12.66 7.90
C ASP A 25 -0.15 12.24 6.52
N PRO A 26 -1.16 12.95 5.98
CA PRO A 26 -1.74 12.62 4.69
C PRO A 26 -0.80 12.91 3.51
N LEU A 27 0.33 13.56 3.74
CA LEU A 27 1.34 13.90 2.74
C LEU A 27 2.53 12.93 2.74
N ASP A 28 2.55 11.92 3.61
CA ASP A 28 3.63 10.93 3.61
C ASP A 28 3.43 9.90 2.48
N ILE A 29 4.15 10.14 1.38
CA ILE A 29 4.24 9.26 0.22
C ILE A 29 4.63 7.82 0.57
N SER A 30 5.44 7.65 1.62
CA SER A 30 5.92 6.34 2.05
C SER A 30 4.76 5.46 2.50
N VAL A 31 3.74 6.04 3.13
CA VAL A 31 2.57 5.31 3.60
C VAL A 31 1.75 4.78 2.43
N TYR A 32 1.51 5.60 1.39
CA TYR A 32 0.85 5.15 0.17
C TYR A 32 1.62 4.04 -0.55
N SER A 33 2.96 4.14 -0.57
CA SER A 33 3.80 3.09 -1.16
C SER A 33 3.70 1.76 -0.39
N GLN A 34 3.63 1.81 0.95
CA GLN A 34 3.45 0.62 1.78
C GLN A 34 2.04 0.04 1.64
N LEU A 35 1.01 0.89 1.59
CA LEU A 35 -0.37 0.46 1.41
C LEU A 35 -0.55 -0.27 0.07
N GLY A 36 0.05 0.25 -0.99
CA GLY A 36 0.14 -0.45 -2.27
C GLY A 36 0.83 -1.81 -2.15
N THR A 37 1.99 -1.90 -1.50
CA THR A 37 2.70 -3.18 -1.33
C THR A 37 1.86 -4.21 -0.58
N ILE A 38 1.21 -3.80 0.50
CA ILE A 38 0.32 -4.66 1.29
C ILE A 38 -0.86 -5.14 0.44
N CYS A 39 -1.50 -4.25 -0.32
CA CYS A 39 -2.57 -4.63 -1.25
C CYS A 39 -2.07 -5.61 -2.34
N ASN A 40 -0.84 -5.45 -2.82
CA ASN A 40 -0.23 -6.37 -3.77
C ASN A 40 -0.04 -7.77 -3.18
N GLU A 41 0.44 -7.86 -1.92
CA GLU A 41 0.56 -9.14 -1.20
C GLU A 41 -0.80 -9.77 -0.87
N MET A 42 -1.88 -8.98 -0.85
CA MET A 42 -3.26 -9.46 -0.69
C MET A 42 -3.93 -9.85 -2.01
N ASP A 43 -3.22 -9.79 -3.15
CA ASP A 43 -3.78 -9.93 -4.51
C ASP A 43 -4.92 -8.92 -4.81
N ASP A 44 -5.01 -7.82 -4.04
CA ASP A 44 -5.97 -6.73 -4.25
C ASP A 44 -5.36 -5.64 -5.12
N PHE A 45 -5.21 -5.97 -6.41
CA PHE A 45 -4.64 -5.06 -7.41
C PHE A 45 -5.45 -3.76 -7.59
N GLU A 46 -6.77 -3.81 -7.36
CA GLU A 46 -7.63 -2.63 -7.51
C GLU A 46 -7.37 -1.58 -6.41
N SER A 47 -7.26 -2.03 -5.15
CA SER A 47 -6.88 -1.15 -4.03
C SER A 47 -5.42 -0.72 -4.12
N CYS A 48 -4.55 -1.61 -4.63
CA CYS A 48 -3.13 -1.34 -4.86
C CYS A 48 -2.92 -0.17 -5.83
N GLU A 49 -3.57 -0.22 -7.00
CA GLU A 49 -3.47 0.82 -8.03
C GLU A 49 -3.96 2.17 -7.49
N LYS A 50 -5.10 2.19 -6.78
CA LYS A 50 -5.64 3.42 -6.16
C LYS A 50 -4.68 4.02 -5.14
N SER A 51 -3.99 3.18 -4.37
CA SER A 51 -3.05 3.61 -3.33
C SER A 51 -1.79 4.22 -3.94
N TYR A 52 -1.18 3.55 -4.92
CA TYR A 52 -0.03 4.11 -5.64
C TYR A 52 -0.39 5.36 -6.43
N ALA A 53 -1.58 5.40 -7.07
CA ALA A 53 -2.06 6.60 -7.76
C ALA A 53 -2.32 7.77 -6.81
N ALA A 54 -2.81 7.51 -5.58
CA ALA A 54 -2.95 8.55 -4.56
C ALA A 54 -1.58 9.06 -4.10
N GLY A 55 -0.61 8.18 -3.92
CA GLY A 55 0.78 8.55 -3.66
C GLY A 55 1.34 9.45 -4.76
N LEU A 56 1.24 9.04 -6.02
CA LEU A 56 1.75 9.82 -7.17
C LEU A 56 1.08 11.19 -7.33
N LYS A 57 -0.09 11.43 -6.72
CA LYS A 57 -0.68 12.78 -6.66
C LYS A 57 0.02 13.68 -5.64
N VAL A 58 0.58 13.10 -4.58
CA VAL A 58 1.37 13.80 -3.56
C VAL A 58 2.79 14.04 -4.07
N ASP A 59 3.45 12.97 -4.52
CA ASP A 59 4.77 13.02 -5.15
C ASP A 59 4.77 12.22 -6.46
N PRO A 60 4.67 12.90 -7.62
CA PRO A 60 4.62 12.25 -8.92
C PRO A 60 5.94 11.60 -9.36
N ASP A 61 7.06 11.88 -8.67
CA ASP A 61 8.38 11.35 -8.99
C ASP A 61 8.80 10.21 -8.03
N ASP A 62 7.93 9.80 -7.10
CA ASP A 62 8.25 8.73 -6.16
C ASP A 62 8.40 7.39 -6.89
N MET A 63 9.64 6.90 -6.92
CA MET A 63 10.02 5.68 -7.62
C MET A 63 9.33 4.43 -7.04
N ARG A 64 8.96 4.42 -5.75
CA ARG A 64 8.31 3.25 -5.14
C ARG A 64 6.88 3.13 -5.64
N CYS A 65 6.16 4.25 -5.69
CA CYS A 65 4.79 4.28 -6.22
C CYS A 65 4.77 4.00 -7.73
N LEU A 66 5.72 4.54 -8.49
CA LEU A 66 5.86 4.24 -9.93
C LEU A 66 6.17 2.76 -10.18
N ALA A 67 7.12 2.19 -9.43
CA ALA A 67 7.48 0.77 -9.55
C ALA A 67 6.31 -0.14 -9.15
N GLY A 68 5.61 0.20 -8.07
CA GLY A 68 4.43 -0.52 -7.60
C GLY A 68 3.29 -0.53 -8.62
N LEU A 69 2.96 0.64 -9.17
CA LEU A 69 1.93 0.79 -10.21
C LEU A 69 2.29 0.01 -11.49
N ALA A 70 3.57 0.01 -11.87
CA ALA A 70 4.05 -0.77 -13.01
C ALA A 70 4.02 -2.29 -12.74
N SER A 71 4.11 -2.71 -11.48
CA SER A 71 4.03 -4.12 -11.08
C SER A 71 2.59 -4.62 -10.97
N THR A 72 1.59 -3.74 -10.88
CA THR A 72 0.17 -4.09 -10.85
C THR A 72 -0.50 -4.17 -12.22
N LEU A 73 0.16 -3.68 -13.27
CA LEU A 73 -0.31 -3.62 -14.67
C LEU A 73 0.08 -4.87 -15.47
#